data_AF-A0A285J0L4-F1
#
_entry.id   AF-A0A285J0L4-F1
#
_cell.length_a   1.000
_cell.length_b   1.000
_cell.length_c   1.000
_cell.angle_alpha   90.00
_cell.angle_beta   90.00
_cell.angle_gamma   90.00
#
_symmetry.space_group_name_H-M   'P 1'
#
loop_
_entity.id
_entity.type
_entity.pdbx_description
1 polymer ?
#
loop_
_entity_poly.entity_id
_entity_poly.type
_entity_poly.pdbx_seq_one_letter_code
_entity_poly.pdbx_strand_id
1 'polypeptide(L)'
;MWSQPPPPVADWWVLHVAASPHEVQDALIDACVHQRARALPDPDYPAYLAGQGSTDEPPAWLSFARAELSRRGHPTRWCEPDCRHRDVRHLSPLIPGAPAGGTAPRRRRGADY
;
A
#
# COMPACT_ATOMS: atom_id res chain seq x y z
N MET A 1 11.21 -27.66 -24.61
CA MET A 1 10.83 -26.31 -24.17
C MET A 1 10.17 -26.46 -22.82
N TRP A 2 10.82 -26.03 -21.74
CA TRP A 2 10.21 -26.04 -20.41
C TRP A 2 9.33 -24.79 -20.33
N SER A 3 8.01 -24.96 -20.40
CA SER A 3 7.08 -23.90 -20.08
C SER A 3 7.19 -23.63 -18.59
N GLN A 4 7.87 -22.54 -18.21
CA GLN A 4 7.72 -22.02 -16.86
C GLN A 4 6.21 -21.77 -16.65
N PRO A 5 5.59 -22.32 -15.59
CA PRO A 5 4.24 -21.90 -15.25
C PRO A 5 4.27 -20.37 -15.05
N PRO A 6 3.23 -19.65 -15.49
CA PRO A 6 3.16 -18.21 -15.24
C PRO A 6 3.37 -17.99 -13.72
N PRO A 7 4.13 -16.97 -13.32
CA PRO A 7 4.32 -16.69 -11.90
C PRO A 7 2.95 -16.58 -11.25
N PRO A 8 2.75 -17.11 -10.03
CA PRO A 8 1.49 -16.96 -9.32
C PRO A 8 1.15 -15.48 -9.28
N VAL A 9 0.00 -15.12 -9.84
CA VAL A 9 -0.44 -13.73 -9.91
C VAL A 9 -0.72 -13.30 -8.47
N ALA A 10 0.21 -12.57 -7.85
CA ALA A 10 -0.04 -11.97 -6.56
C ALA A 10 -1.18 -10.96 -6.74
N ASP A 11 -2.30 -11.21 -6.07
CA ASP A 11 -3.44 -10.30 -6.11
C ASP A 11 -3.22 -9.14 -5.14
N TRP A 12 -3.64 -7.96 -5.58
CA TRP A 12 -3.61 -6.75 -4.76
C TRP A 12 -4.88 -6.63 -3.95
N TRP A 13 -4.71 -6.66 -2.63
CA TRP A 13 -5.77 -6.44 -1.65
C TRP A 13 -5.77 -4.99 -1.21
N VAL A 14 -6.96 -4.40 -1.10
CA VAL A 14 -7.16 -3.02 -0.68
C VAL A 14 -8.18 -2.99 0.46
N LEU A 15 -7.82 -2.29 1.54
CA LEU A 15 -8.67 -2.07 2.70
C LEU A 15 -8.99 -0.58 2.80
N HIS A 16 -10.27 -0.23 2.74
CA HIS A 16 -10.77 1.11 3.00
C HIS A 16 -10.97 1.34 4.49
N VAL A 17 -10.70 2.57 4.94
CA VAL A 17 -10.77 2.95 6.35
C VAL A 17 -11.51 4.28 6.48
N ALA A 18 -12.52 4.30 7.35
CA ALA A 18 -13.31 5.48 7.68
C ALA A 18 -12.58 6.33 8.73
N ALA A 19 -11.36 6.76 8.39
CA ALA A 19 -10.51 7.63 9.19
C ALA A 19 -9.51 8.33 8.26
N SER A 20 -8.98 9.48 8.67
CA SER A 20 -7.99 10.19 7.87
C SER A 20 -6.70 9.35 7.72
N PRO A 21 -5.93 9.54 6.63
CA PRO A 21 -4.67 8.80 6.45
C PRO A 21 -3.68 8.98 7.61
N HIS A 22 -3.71 10.14 8.27
CA HIS A 22 -2.88 10.43 9.44
C HIS A 22 -3.28 9.58 10.65
N GLU A 23 -4.58 9.54 10.99
CA GLU A 23 -5.09 8.72 12.10
C GLU A 23 -4.83 7.23 11.88
N VAL A 24 -5.01 6.76 10.64
CA VAL A 24 -4.68 5.38 10.28
C VAL A 24 -3.19 5.12 10.49
N GLN A 25 -2.33 6.03 10.05
CA GLN A 25 -0.89 5.86 10.16
C GLN A 25 -0.42 5.84 11.62
N ASP A 26 -0.95 6.71 12.47
CA ASP A 26 -0.66 6.71 13.91
C ASP A 26 -1.09 5.39 14.55
N ALA A 27 -2.31 4.92 14.24
CA ALA A 27 -2.82 3.65 14.75
C ALA A 27 -1.97 2.43 14.33
N LEU A 28 -1.44 2.44 13.10
CA LEU A 28 -0.56 1.39 12.60
C LEU A 28 0.83 1.44 13.26
N ILE A 29 1.39 2.64 13.45
CA ILE A 29 2.68 2.82 14.13
C ILE A 29 2.60 2.30 15.56
N ASP A 30 1.53 2.63 16.29
CA ASP A 30 1.29 2.11 17.65
C ASP A 30 1.20 0.58 17.70
N ALA A 31 0.72 -0.03 16.61
CA ALA A 31 0.58 -1.48 16.47
C ALA A 31 1.84 -2.14 15.86
N CYS A 32 2.95 -1.41 15.75
CA CYS A 32 4.20 -1.86 15.11
C CYS A 32 4.04 -2.29 13.64
N VAL A 33 3.04 -1.75 12.94
CA VAL A 33 2.80 -1.96 11.51
C VAL A 33 3.35 -0.77 10.74
N HIS A 34 4.51 -0.93 10.12
CA HIS A 34 5.17 0.14 9.36
C HIS A 34 4.67 0.21 7.91
N GLN A 35 3.36 0.40 7.73
CA GLN A 35 2.72 0.56 6.43
C GLN A 35 2.12 1.94 6.28
N ARG A 36 2.05 2.42 5.03
CA ARG A 36 1.59 3.77 4.72
C ARG A 36 0.13 3.76 4.29
N ALA A 37 -0.72 4.47 5.03
CA ALA A 37 -2.06 4.81 4.59
C ALA A 37 -2.00 5.85 3.46
N ARG A 38 -2.92 5.72 2.50
CA ARG A 38 -3.04 6.62 1.35
C ARG A 38 -4.42 7.26 1.36
N ALA A 39 -4.51 8.49 0.86
CA ALA A 39 -5.77 9.22 0.80
C ALA A 39 -6.67 8.73 -0.34
N LEU A 40 -7.98 8.79 -0.12
CA LEU A 40 -9.03 8.60 -1.13
C LEU A 40 -9.96 9.81 -1.16
N PRO A 41 -10.51 10.15 -2.34
CA PRO A 41 -11.57 11.14 -2.48
C PRO A 41 -12.96 10.53 -2.17
N ASP A 42 -13.04 9.68 -1.14
CA ASP A 42 -14.28 9.08 -0.64
C ASP A 42 -14.53 9.65 0.77
N PRO A 43 -15.64 10.39 0.99
CA PRO A 43 -15.90 11.02 2.29
C PRO A 43 -16.20 10.00 3.39
N ASP A 44 -16.76 8.83 3.06
CA ASP A 44 -17.08 7.78 4.02
C ASP A 44 -15.84 6.94 4.35
N TYR A 45 -14.91 6.83 3.39
CA TYR A 45 -13.66 6.09 3.52
C TYR A 45 -12.46 6.87 2.97
N PRO A 46 -12.00 7.93 3.67
CA PRO A 46 -10.99 8.85 3.14
C PRO A 46 -9.57 8.28 3.12
N ALA A 47 -9.35 7.06 3.62
CA ALA A 47 -8.06 6.39 3.58
C ALA A 47 -8.14 4.94 3.09
N TYR A 48 -7.03 4.45 2.55
CA TYR A 48 -6.85 3.04 2.22
C TYR A 48 -5.45 2.51 2.54
N LEU A 49 -5.40 1.19 2.74
CA LEU A 49 -4.19 0.37 2.80
C LEU A 49 -4.20 -0.61 1.64
N ALA A 50 -3.03 -0.91 1.09
CA ALA A 50 -2.88 -1.86 0.00
C ALA A 50 -1.72 -2.81 0.27
N GLY A 51 -1.92 -4.09 -0.03
CA GLY A 51 -0.91 -5.13 0.16
C GLY A 51 -1.07 -6.26 -0.85
N GLN A 52 0.05 -6.91 -1.18
CA GLN A 52 0.06 -8.11 -2.02
C GLN A 52 -0.26 -9.34 -1.17
N GLY A 53 -1.22 -10.15 -1.61
CA GLY A 53 -1.62 -11.40 -0.99
C GLY A 53 -1.73 -12.53 -2.01
N SER A 54 -2.38 -13.62 -1.63
CA SER A 54 -2.81 -14.66 -2.57
C SER A 54 -4.12 -14.23 -3.24
N THR A 55 -4.58 -14.99 -4.23
CA THR A 55 -5.88 -14.76 -4.86
C THR A 55 -7.04 -14.90 -3.89
N ASP A 56 -6.91 -15.80 -2.91
CA ASP A 56 -7.99 -16.12 -1.98
C ASP A 56 -7.89 -15.37 -0.64
N GLU A 57 -6.69 -14.92 -0.25
CA GLU A 57 -6.43 -14.34 1.06
C GLU A 57 -5.58 -13.06 1.04
N PRO A 58 -5.96 -12.03 1.82
CA PRO A 58 -5.13 -10.86 2.02
C PRO A 58 -3.85 -11.19 2.80
N PRO A 59 -2.79 -10.38 2.67
CA PRO A 59 -1.59 -10.58 3.47
C PRO A 59 -1.90 -10.43 4.96
N ALA A 60 -1.22 -11.24 5.79
CA ALA A 60 -1.45 -11.32 7.23
C ALA A 60 -1.41 -9.96 7.94
N TRP A 61 -0.48 -9.07 7.54
CA TRP A 61 -0.38 -7.73 8.13
C TRP A 61 -1.61 -6.87 7.85
N LEU A 62 -2.26 -7.03 6.70
CA LEU A 62 -3.42 -6.24 6.30
C LEU A 62 -4.68 -6.74 7.02
N SER A 63 -4.79 -8.05 7.23
CA SER A 63 -5.79 -8.65 8.11
C SER A 63 -5.62 -8.20 9.57
N PHE A 64 -4.37 -8.17 10.05
CA PHE A 64 -4.06 -7.65 11.39
C PHE A 64 -4.40 -6.16 11.53
N ALA A 65 -3.98 -5.33 10.57
CA ALA A 65 -4.32 -3.91 10.52
C ALA A 65 -5.83 -3.69 10.56
N ARG A 66 -6.61 -4.47 9.80
CA ARG A 66 -8.08 -4.42 9.84
C ARG A 66 -8.63 -4.68 11.24
N ALA A 67 -8.14 -5.72 11.91
CA ALA A 67 -8.58 -6.08 13.26
C ALA A 67 -8.26 -4.96 14.25
N GLU A 68 -7.03 -4.42 14.20
CA GLU A 68 -6.59 -3.34 15.10
C GLU A 68 -7.36 -2.03 14.88
N LEU A 69 -7.55 -1.63 13.62
CA LEU A 69 -8.34 -0.43 13.28
C LEU A 69 -9.80 -0.58 13.75
N SER A 70 -10.39 -1.76 13.55
CA SER A 70 -11.76 -2.05 14.03
C SER A 70 -11.85 -2.03 15.56
N ARG A 71 -10.85 -2.58 16.26
CA ARG A 71 -10.74 -2.56 17.73
C ARG A 71 -10.66 -1.14 18.28
N ARG A 72 -10.02 -0.23 17.53
CA ARG A 72 -9.92 1.21 17.85
C ARG A 72 -11.14 2.03 17.42
N GLY A 73 -12.15 1.39 16.85
CA GLY A 73 -13.41 2.04 16.46
C GLY A 73 -13.38 2.71 15.09
N HIS A 74 -12.40 2.39 14.24
CA HIS A 74 -12.37 2.86 12.85
C HIS A 74 -13.06 1.82 11.94
N PRO A 75 -14.22 2.14 11.33
CA PRO A 75 -14.85 1.24 10.38
C PRO A 75 -13.94 0.91 9.20
N THR A 76 -13.93 -0.36 8.79
CA THR A 76 -13.10 -0.83 7.68
C THR A 76 -13.92 -1.65 6.68
N ARG A 77 -13.56 -1.58 5.40
CA ARG A 77 -14.22 -2.35 4.33
C ARG A 77 -13.19 -2.88 3.34
N TRP A 78 -13.28 -4.16 2.99
CA TRP A 78 -12.49 -4.70 1.89
C TRP A 78 -12.98 -4.12 0.55
N CYS A 79 -12.04 -3.78 -0.31
CA CYS A 79 -12.33 -3.34 -1.66
C CYS A 79 -13.00 -4.48 -2.46
N GLU A 80 -14.24 -4.24 -2.90
CA GLU A 80 -15.00 -5.20 -3.71
C GLU A 80 -14.53 -5.21 -5.17
N PRO A 81 -14.83 -6.28 -5.94
CA PRO A 81 -14.42 -6.40 -7.35
C PRO A 81 -14.85 -5.24 -8.25
N ASP A 82 -15.97 -4.60 -7.92
CA ASP A 82 -16.56 -3.46 -8.64
C ASP A 82 -16.15 -2.10 -8.05
N CYS A 83 -15.26 -2.11 -7.07
CA CYS A 83 -14.79 -0.87 -6.48
C CYS A 83 -13.94 -0.09 -7.50
N ARG A 84 -14.20 1.21 -7.59
CA ARG A 84 -13.53 2.16 -8.51
C ARG A 84 -12.00 2.22 -8.35
N HIS A 85 -11.43 1.61 -7.30
CA HIS A 85 -9.99 1.55 -7.04
C HIS A 85 -9.29 0.34 -7.67
N ARG A 86 -9.98 -0.47 -8.47
CA ARG A 86 -9.34 -1.56 -9.23
C ARG A 86 -8.20 -1.05 -10.12
N ASP A 87 -8.24 0.20 -10.57
CA ASP A 87 -7.16 0.82 -11.35
C ASP A 87 -5.86 1.02 -10.52
N VAL A 88 -5.94 1.04 -9.18
CA VAL A 88 -4.76 1.01 -8.31
C VAL A 88 -4.02 -0.33 -8.44
N ARG A 89 -4.69 -1.43 -8.83
CA ARG A 89 -4.05 -2.71 -9.16
C ARG A 89 -3.19 -2.64 -10.43
N HIS A 90 -3.42 -1.64 -11.29
CA HIS A 90 -2.68 -1.41 -12.53
C HIS A 90 -1.64 -0.28 -12.45
N LEU A 91 -1.50 0.39 -11.30
CA LEU A 91 -0.38 1.30 -11.03
C LEU A 91 0.88 0.48 -10.73
N SER A 92 1.42 -0.13 -11.79
CA SER A 92 2.72 -0.78 -11.98
C SER A 92 3.27 -1.69 -10.85
N PRO A 93 3.77 -2.90 -11.17
CA PRO A 93 4.71 -3.55 -10.28
C PRO A 93 5.89 -2.59 -10.07
N LEU A 94 6.24 -2.32 -8.81
CA LEU A 94 7.58 -1.83 -8.49
C LEU A 94 8.54 -2.76 -9.22
N ILE A 95 9.24 -2.22 -10.23
CA ILE A 95 10.28 -2.94 -10.96
C ILE A 95 11.22 -3.54 -9.91
N PRO A 96 11.31 -4.86 -9.75
CA PRO A 96 12.34 -5.46 -8.93
C PRO A 96 13.61 -5.40 -9.77
N GLY A 97 14.34 -4.29 -9.70
CA GLY A 97 15.54 -4.11 -10.51
C GLY A 97 16.06 -2.70 -10.71
N ALA A 98 15.81 -1.76 -9.80
CA ALA A 98 16.66 -0.57 -9.76
C ALA A 98 17.96 -0.93 -9.02
N PRO A 99 19.11 -1.11 -9.69
CA PRO A 99 20.37 -1.06 -8.97
C PRO A 99 20.47 0.29 -8.28
N ALA A 100 20.87 0.28 -7.01
CA ALA A 100 21.33 1.45 -6.30
C ALA A 100 22.56 2.03 -7.04
N GLY A 101 22.30 2.84 -8.06
CA GLY A 101 23.30 3.27 -9.03
C GLY A 101 22.92 4.62 -9.59
N GLY A 102 23.09 5.65 -8.76
CA GLY A 102 22.82 7.04 -9.13
C GLY A 102 23.46 7.97 -8.13
N THR A 103 24.78 8.09 -8.21
CA THR A 103 25.59 9.10 -7.54
C THR A 103 24.91 10.46 -7.71
N ALA A 104 24.43 11.04 -6.60
CA ALA A 104 23.96 12.42 -6.60
C ALA A 104 25.07 13.32 -7.19
N PRO A 105 24.85 14.10 -8.26
CA PRO A 105 25.78 15.15 -8.60
C PRO A 105 25.67 16.22 -7.51
N ARG A 106 26.61 16.14 -6.58
CA ARG A 106 26.99 17.16 -5.61
C ARG A 106 27.21 18.46 -6.40
N ARG A 107 26.21 19.35 -6.46
CA ARG A 107 26.38 20.71 -6.98
C ARG A 107 27.41 21.39 -6.08
N ARG A 108 28.64 21.44 -6.59
CA ARG A 108 29.76 22.16 -5.99
C ARG A 108 29.36 23.63 -5.88
N ARG A 109 29.46 24.17 -4.67
CA ARG A 109 29.74 25.60 -4.46
C ARG A 109 31.09 25.88 -5.10
N GLY A 110 31.12 26.75 -6.11
CA GLY A 110 32.19 27.71 -6.38
C GLY A 110 31.45 29.03 -6.65
N ALA A 111 31.65 30.14 -5.95
CA ALA A 111 32.89 30.85 -5.67
C ALA A 111 33.71 31.01 -6.95
N ASP A 112 33.58 32.16 -7.60
CA ASP A 112 34.70 32.84 -8.24
C ASP A 112 34.32 34.32 -8.50
N TYR A 113 35.20 35.18 -7.95
CA TYR A 113 35.55 36.59 -8.22
C TYR A 113 34.61 37.53 -8.97
#